data_AF-A0AA38IVL4-F1
#
_entry.id   AF-A0AA38IVL4-F1
#
_cell.length_a   1.000
_cell.length_b   1.000
_cell.length_c   1.000
_cell.angle_alpha   90.00
_cell.angle_beta   90.00
_cell.angle_gamma   90.00
#
_symmetry.space_group_name_H-M   'P 1'
#
loop_
_entity.id
_entity.type
_entity.pdbx_description
1 polymer ?
#
loop_
_entity_poly.entity_id
_entity_poly.type
_entity_poly.pdbx_seq_one_letter_code
_entity_poly.pdbx_strand_id
1 'polypeptide(L)'
;MGDQQNFDVAENFNKLEVKDISHPLKVNNIQITQCETAEEAITTDSEDYLSEPLRYRSFQYSTSSNETNSTLVQERTIPEENANFLSCNGDINFDNIEIPIVGYEIMEERARFTVYKLRIENKVTGDCWYVFRRYTDFVRLCNRIRNSHPQVVQLLPRKRWLKNNFDPIFLEERVSGLQTLVNAIVAESTLMATQEIQDFFCLNEPPIYSETNEESRAMFEALEETINELKVQLREKDAIIDSLQDSLHTKTLESENLLKIIKRSTMNCQKCQKECENFTKVIK
;
A
#
# COMPACT_ATOMS: atom_id res chain seq x y z
N MET A 1 50.32 -40.61 -26.18
CA MET A 1 49.65 -39.42 -26.73
C MET A 1 48.24 -39.45 -26.16
N GLY A 2 47.96 -38.54 -25.23
CA GLY A 2 46.71 -38.39 -24.45
C GLY A 2 46.46 -39.45 -23.36
N ASP A 3 46.02 -39.17 -22.15
CA ASP A 3 45.87 -37.91 -21.41
C ASP A 3 45.93 -38.23 -19.92
N GLN A 4 46.53 -37.31 -19.18
CA GLN A 4 46.84 -37.39 -17.78
C GLN A 4 46.13 -36.23 -17.11
N GLN A 5 44.99 -36.46 -16.46
CA GLN A 5 44.31 -35.46 -15.62
C GLN A 5 43.15 -36.11 -14.89
N ASN A 6 43.42 -36.64 -13.70
CA ASN A 6 42.38 -36.94 -12.72
C ASN A 6 43.04 -37.01 -11.34
N PHE A 7 43.53 -35.87 -10.86
CA PHE A 7 43.83 -35.59 -9.46
C PHE A 7 44.20 -34.10 -9.43
N ASP A 8 43.22 -33.24 -9.12
CA ASP A 8 43.41 -31.88 -8.56
C ASP A 8 42.07 -31.12 -8.56
N VAL A 9 41.15 -31.48 -7.65
CA VAL A 9 40.00 -30.61 -7.29
C VAL A 9 39.76 -30.56 -5.76
N ALA A 10 40.59 -31.23 -4.95
CA ALA A 10 40.37 -31.31 -3.50
C ALA A 10 41.25 -30.36 -2.64
N GLU A 11 42.11 -29.53 -3.25
CA GLU A 11 42.91 -28.54 -2.51
C GLU A 11 42.75 -27.15 -3.13
N ASN A 12 41.67 -26.45 -2.79
CA ASN A 12 41.66 -24.97 -2.88
C ASN A 12 40.60 -24.27 -2.02
N PHE A 13 40.06 -24.93 -0.99
CA PHE A 13 39.03 -24.34 -0.12
C PHE A 13 39.55 -23.68 1.16
N ASN A 14 40.86 -23.55 1.38
CA ASN A 14 41.43 -22.99 2.62
C ASN A 14 42.25 -21.71 2.42
N LYS A 15 41.87 -20.84 1.47
CA LYS A 15 42.53 -19.53 1.34
C LYS A 15 41.62 -18.43 0.79
N LEU A 16 40.49 -18.19 1.46
CA LEU A 16 39.70 -16.97 1.31
C LEU A 16 39.42 -16.40 2.69
N GLU A 17 40.33 -15.53 3.13
CA GLU A 17 40.19 -14.73 4.33
C GLU A 17 39.23 -13.57 4.01
N VAL A 18 38.02 -13.60 4.58
CA VAL A 18 37.04 -12.52 4.40
C VAL A 18 37.50 -11.32 5.23
N LYS A 19 37.96 -10.27 4.56
CA LYS A 19 38.22 -8.97 5.20
C LYS A 19 36.91 -8.23 5.39
N ASP A 20 36.58 -7.92 6.64
CA ASP A 20 35.47 -7.04 7.00
C ASP A 20 35.66 -5.66 6.34
N ILE A 21 34.74 -5.31 5.45
CA ILE A 21 34.68 -3.99 4.83
C ILE A 21 33.99 -3.06 5.83
N SER A 22 34.79 -2.29 6.56
CA SER A 22 34.30 -1.18 7.38
C SER A 22 33.89 0.00 6.47
N HIS A 23 32.65 0.47 6.64
CA HIS A 23 32.12 1.63 5.90
C HIS A 23 32.72 2.94 6.45
N PRO A 24 33.24 3.84 5.60
CA PRO A 24 33.97 5.02 6.05
C PRO A 24 33.03 6.21 6.26
N LEU A 25 32.26 6.21 7.34
CA LEU A 25 31.71 7.43 7.95
C LEU A 25 31.58 7.24 9.48
N LYS A 26 32.74 7.11 10.15
CA LYS A 26 32.87 7.40 11.58
C LYS A 26 33.28 8.87 11.71
N VAL A 27 32.31 9.73 11.99
CA VAL A 27 32.57 11.09 12.47
C VAL A 27 32.37 11.09 13.99
N ASN A 28 33.35 11.70 14.65
CA ASN A 28 33.59 11.71 16.08
C ASN A 28 32.50 12.42 16.89
N ASN A 29 32.36 11.94 18.13
CA ASN A 29 31.67 12.52 19.28
C ASN A 29 31.61 14.05 19.29
N ILE A 30 30.40 14.60 19.11
CA ILE A 30 30.00 15.91 19.60
C ILE A 30 28.62 15.77 20.25
N GLN A 31 28.61 15.83 21.59
CA GLN A 31 27.54 16.26 22.50
C GLN A 31 26.09 15.86 22.16
N ILE A 32 25.69 14.67 22.63
CA ILE A 32 24.31 14.21 22.69
C ILE A 32 23.52 15.15 23.61
N THR A 33 22.63 15.94 23.04
CA THR A 33 21.53 16.61 23.76
C THR A 33 20.30 15.72 23.56
N GLN A 34 19.68 15.27 24.65
CA GLN A 34 18.59 14.30 24.66
C GLN A 34 17.46 14.68 23.70
N CYS A 35 17.23 13.87 22.68
CA CYS A 35 16.01 13.89 21.87
C CYS A 35 15.25 12.61 22.21
N GLU A 36 14.05 12.77 22.77
CA GLU A 36 13.21 11.67 23.25
C GLU A 36 12.84 10.72 22.11
N THR A 37 13.09 9.44 22.39
CA THR A 37 12.72 8.26 21.62
C THR A 37 11.23 8.27 21.31
N ALA A 38 10.87 8.01 20.05
CA ALA A 38 9.50 7.72 19.67
C ALA A 38 9.05 6.40 20.34
N GLU A 39 8.26 6.49 21.39
CA GLU A 39 7.55 5.33 21.95
C GLU A 39 6.45 4.90 20.96
N GLU A 40 6.59 3.70 20.42
CA GLU A 40 5.50 2.97 19.79
C GLU A 40 4.47 2.62 20.88
N ALA A 41 3.29 3.21 20.80
CA ALA A 41 2.18 2.86 21.68
C ALA A 41 1.67 1.46 21.30
N ILE A 42 1.85 0.50 22.19
CA ILE A 42 1.20 -0.82 22.14
C ILE A 42 -0.30 -0.60 22.35
N THR A 43 -1.10 -0.79 21.31
CA THR A 43 -2.57 -0.81 21.42
C THR A 43 -3.02 -2.25 21.65
N THR A 44 -3.50 -2.55 22.85
CA THR A 44 -4.09 -3.84 23.22
C THR A 44 -5.55 -3.89 22.77
N ASP A 45 -5.85 -4.20 21.51
CA ASP A 45 -7.25 -4.41 21.08
C ASP A 45 -7.29 -5.30 19.83
N SER A 46 -7.25 -6.63 20.01
CA SER A 46 -7.27 -7.58 18.89
C SER A 46 -8.52 -8.44 18.74
N GLU A 47 -9.52 -8.48 19.65
CA GLU A 47 -10.46 -9.63 19.61
C GLU A 47 -11.97 -9.37 19.53
N ASP A 48 -12.51 -8.15 19.70
CA ASP A 48 -13.97 -8.02 19.95
C ASP A 48 -14.85 -7.33 18.88
N TYR A 49 -14.38 -7.09 17.65
CA TYR A 49 -15.11 -6.20 16.71
C TYR A 49 -15.69 -6.83 15.43
N LEU A 50 -15.97 -8.14 15.41
CA LEU A 50 -16.60 -8.79 14.25
C LEU A 50 -18.13 -8.64 14.17
N SER A 51 -18.77 -7.80 14.99
CA SER A 51 -20.23 -7.79 15.10
C SER A 51 -20.87 -6.41 15.19
N GLU A 52 -20.62 -5.49 14.24
CA GLU A 52 -21.60 -4.42 13.94
C GLU A 52 -21.31 -3.71 12.60
N PRO A 53 -22.32 -3.47 11.73
CA PRO A 53 -22.14 -2.66 10.54
C PRO A 53 -22.07 -1.18 10.95
N LEU A 54 -20.87 -0.68 11.21
CA LEU A 54 -20.65 0.75 11.38
C LEU A 54 -21.03 1.47 10.08
N ARG A 55 -21.78 2.57 10.20
CA ARG A 55 -22.09 3.45 9.06
C ARG A 55 -20.79 4.02 8.49
N TYR A 56 -20.25 3.33 7.51
CA TYR A 56 -19.14 3.73 6.68
C TYR A 56 -19.59 4.93 5.82
N ARG A 57 -19.12 6.14 6.14
CA ARG A 57 -19.14 7.23 5.16
C ARG A 57 -17.86 7.10 4.34
N SER A 58 -17.90 6.19 3.38
CA SER A 58 -16.87 6.07 2.34
C SER A 58 -16.58 7.46 1.77
N PHE A 59 -15.33 7.75 1.41
CA PHE A 59 -15.13 8.70 0.32
C PHE A 59 -15.85 8.10 -0.89
N GLN A 60 -17.04 8.62 -1.20
CA GLN A 60 -17.68 8.34 -2.47
C GLN A 60 -16.76 8.93 -3.54
N TYR A 61 -15.85 8.10 -4.05
CA TYR A 61 -15.39 8.24 -5.42
C TYR A 61 -16.65 8.12 -6.26
N SER A 62 -17.19 9.28 -6.66
CA SER A 62 -18.39 9.32 -7.48
C SER A 62 -17.99 8.95 -8.90
N THR A 63 -17.82 7.65 -9.16
CA THR A 63 -17.88 7.09 -10.52
C THR A 63 -19.29 6.52 -10.69
N SER A 64 -20.26 7.40 -10.89
CA SER A 64 -21.59 6.97 -11.29
C SER A 64 -21.57 6.58 -12.78
N SER A 65 -21.29 5.32 -13.08
CA SER A 65 -21.67 4.70 -14.34
C SER A 65 -23.12 4.23 -14.24
N ASN A 66 -24.04 5.05 -14.75
CA ASN A 66 -25.38 4.59 -15.09
C ASN A 66 -25.54 4.68 -16.61
N GLU A 67 -25.50 3.52 -17.26
CA GLU A 67 -26.06 3.34 -18.60
C GLU A 67 -27.58 3.40 -18.50
N THR A 68 -28.20 4.39 -19.18
CA THR A 68 -29.50 4.20 -19.80
C THR A 68 -29.56 4.99 -21.11
N ASN A 69 -30.08 4.32 -22.13
CA ASN A 69 -30.00 4.66 -23.55
C ASN A 69 -30.65 5.99 -23.96
N SER A 70 -29.91 6.72 -24.81
CA SER A 70 -30.28 7.48 -26.02
C SER A 70 -31.64 8.17 -26.09
N THR A 71 -31.64 9.52 -26.25
CA THR A 71 -32.37 10.27 -27.30
C THR A 71 -31.90 11.74 -27.38
N LEU A 72 -31.26 12.08 -28.52
CA LEU A 72 -31.23 13.34 -29.29
C LEU A 72 -31.02 14.74 -28.63
N VAL A 73 -29.90 15.37 -29.03
CA VAL A 73 -29.69 16.78 -29.44
C VAL A 73 -29.71 17.86 -28.34
N GLN A 74 -28.57 18.51 -28.05
CA GLN A 74 -28.10 19.67 -28.82
C GLN A 74 -26.69 20.10 -28.41
N GLU A 75 -25.85 20.13 -29.42
CA GLU A 75 -24.48 20.62 -29.52
C GLU A 75 -24.29 22.02 -28.89
N ARG A 76 -23.36 22.13 -27.93
CA ARG A 76 -22.65 23.39 -27.64
C ARG A 76 -21.17 23.09 -27.50
N THR A 77 -20.44 23.46 -28.53
CA THR A 77 -18.98 23.60 -28.56
C THR A 77 -18.57 24.57 -27.46
N ILE A 78 -17.76 24.12 -26.49
CA ILE A 78 -17.01 24.98 -25.58
C ILE A 78 -15.54 24.87 -26.02
N PRO A 79 -14.82 25.99 -26.22
CA PRO A 79 -13.48 25.95 -26.80
C PRO A 79 -12.50 25.23 -25.87
N GLU A 80 -11.62 24.43 -26.47
CA GLU A 80 -10.35 24.02 -25.88
C GLU A 80 -9.57 25.27 -25.45
N GLU A 81 -9.56 25.57 -24.15
CA GLU A 81 -8.61 26.51 -23.57
C GLU A 81 -7.63 25.74 -22.69
N ASN A 82 -6.49 25.45 -23.31
CA ASN A 82 -5.15 25.46 -22.75
C ASN A 82 -5.01 25.15 -21.25
N ALA A 83 -4.38 24.00 -20.98
CA ALA A 83 -3.70 23.68 -19.74
C ALA A 83 -2.68 24.78 -19.38
N ASN A 84 -3.14 25.84 -18.72
CA ASN A 84 -2.28 26.83 -18.12
C ASN A 84 -1.78 26.28 -16.79
N PHE A 85 -0.52 25.84 -16.84
CA PHE A 85 0.37 25.65 -15.71
C PHE A 85 0.24 26.85 -14.74
N LEU A 86 -0.47 26.68 -13.63
CA LEU A 86 -0.49 27.68 -12.56
C LEU A 86 0.77 27.52 -11.72
N SER A 87 1.83 28.20 -12.15
CA SER A 87 2.88 28.63 -11.23
C SER A 87 2.29 29.77 -10.38
N CYS A 88 1.94 29.47 -9.13
CA CYS A 88 1.45 30.45 -8.16
C CYS A 88 2.61 31.35 -7.70
N ASN A 89 3.00 32.30 -8.55
CA ASN A 89 3.95 33.39 -8.24
C ASN A 89 3.23 34.74 -8.01
N GLY A 90 1.92 34.74 -7.79
CA GLY A 90 1.16 35.91 -7.35
C GLY A 90 1.04 35.92 -5.82
N ASP A 91 1.17 37.08 -5.19
CA ASP A 91 0.93 37.28 -3.75
C ASP A 91 -0.38 36.59 -3.33
N ILE A 92 -0.27 35.48 -2.60
CA ILE A 92 -1.43 34.71 -2.16
C ILE A 92 -2.16 35.55 -1.11
N ASN A 93 -3.30 36.13 -1.51
CA ASN A 93 -4.18 36.79 -0.56
C ASN A 93 -4.93 35.72 0.26
N PHE A 94 -4.40 35.45 1.45
CA PHE A 94 -4.91 34.43 2.37
C PHE A 94 -6.33 34.71 2.87
N ASP A 95 -6.82 35.96 2.77
CA ASP A 95 -8.17 36.35 3.23
C ASP A 95 -9.29 35.66 2.41
N ASN A 96 -8.95 35.10 1.24
CA ASN A 96 -9.88 34.42 0.35
C ASN A 96 -9.85 32.89 0.48
N ILE A 97 -9.03 32.34 1.39
CA ILE A 97 -8.87 30.90 1.56
C ILE A 97 -9.88 30.37 2.61
N GLU A 98 -10.57 29.28 2.27
CA GLU A 98 -11.35 28.50 3.23
C GLU A 98 -10.80 27.08 3.32
N ILE A 99 -10.81 26.52 4.54
CA ILE A 99 -10.27 25.17 4.79
C ILE A 99 -11.27 24.33 5.62
N PRO A 100 -12.39 23.88 5.04
CA PRO A 100 -13.28 22.94 5.73
C PRO A 100 -12.70 21.52 5.81
N ILE A 101 -12.85 20.89 6.96
CA ILE A 101 -12.68 19.46 7.18
C ILE A 101 -13.94 18.78 6.65
N VAL A 102 -13.84 18.18 5.47
CA VAL A 102 -14.99 17.58 4.76
C VAL A 102 -15.27 16.14 5.19
N GLY A 103 -14.36 15.53 5.95
CA GLY A 103 -14.54 14.19 6.47
C GLY A 103 -13.30 13.62 7.12
N TYR A 104 -13.40 12.37 7.54
CA TYR A 104 -12.30 11.58 8.07
C TYR A 104 -12.42 10.13 7.59
N GLU A 105 -11.29 9.42 7.57
CA GLU A 105 -11.22 8.00 7.23
C GLU A 105 -10.34 7.27 8.24
N ILE A 106 -10.73 6.04 8.58
CA ILE A 106 -9.93 5.13 9.40
C ILE A 106 -9.17 4.20 8.45
N MET A 107 -7.85 4.29 8.45
CA MET A 107 -6.95 3.46 7.66
C MET A 107 -6.51 2.25 8.48
N GLU A 108 -6.43 1.05 7.88
CA GLU A 108 -6.11 -0.20 8.60
C GLU A 108 -4.92 -1.00 8.03
N GLU A 109 -4.32 -0.59 6.90
CA GLU A 109 -3.35 -1.41 6.14
C GLU A 109 -2.05 -1.80 6.88
N ARG A 110 -1.56 -0.95 7.79
CA ARG A 110 -0.29 -1.15 8.51
C ARG A 110 -0.41 -0.97 10.02
N ALA A 111 -1.41 -0.19 10.44
CA ALA A 111 -1.87 0.06 11.80
C ALA A 111 -3.18 0.87 11.71
N ARG A 112 -4.07 0.78 12.69
CA ARG A 112 -5.33 1.55 12.68
C ARG A 112 -5.07 3.02 13.02
N PHE A 113 -5.42 3.96 12.15
CA PHE A 113 -5.35 5.40 12.42
C PHE A 113 -6.41 6.20 11.69
N THR A 114 -6.76 7.37 12.22
CA THR A 114 -7.70 8.31 11.59
C THR A 114 -6.95 9.40 10.82
N VAL A 115 -7.38 9.64 9.59
CA VAL A 115 -6.94 10.74 8.71
C VAL A 115 -8.09 11.69 8.49
N TYR A 116 -7.85 13.00 8.59
CA TYR A 116 -8.82 14.05 8.28
C TYR A 116 -8.57 14.58 6.88
N LYS A 117 -9.64 14.75 6.10
CA LYS A 117 -9.60 15.35 4.76
C LYS A 117 -9.97 16.82 4.86
N LEU A 118 -8.99 17.68 4.61
CA LEU A 118 -9.15 19.12 4.53
C LEU A 118 -9.32 19.49 3.07
N ARG A 119 -10.35 20.27 2.72
CA ARG A 119 -10.48 20.88 1.41
C ARG A 119 -9.94 22.29 1.51
N ILE A 120 -8.90 22.63 0.75
CA ILE A 120 -8.41 24.00 0.66
C ILE A 120 -9.07 24.60 -0.57
N GLU A 121 -9.72 25.75 -0.41
CA GLU A 121 -10.41 26.44 -1.49
C GLU A 121 -10.07 27.92 -1.48
N ASN A 122 -9.68 28.44 -2.65
CA ASN A 122 -9.59 29.87 -2.89
C ASN A 122 -10.90 30.36 -3.51
N LYS A 123 -11.67 31.18 -2.78
CA LYS A 123 -12.99 31.66 -3.21
C LYS A 123 -12.97 32.57 -4.43
N VAL A 124 -11.81 33.17 -4.74
CA VAL A 124 -11.68 34.12 -5.84
C VAL A 124 -11.24 33.42 -7.11
N THR A 125 -10.21 32.57 -7.05
CA THR A 125 -9.71 31.85 -8.22
C THR A 125 -10.54 30.61 -8.54
N GLY A 126 -11.22 30.05 -7.54
CA GLY A 126 -11.93 28.78 -7.64
C GLY A 126 -11.02 27.55 -7.48
N ASP A 127 -9.72 27.75 -7.26
CA ASP A 127 -8.77 26.66 -7.06
C ASP A 127 -9.12 25.89 -5.79
N CYS A 128 -9.15 24.56 -5.88
CA CYS A 128 -9.31 23.73 -4.71
C CYS A 128 -8.50 22.43 -4.78
N TRP A 129 -8.02 21.98 -3.64
CA TRP A 129 -7.32 20.71 -3.48
C TRP A 129 -7.59 20.09 -2.12
N TYR A 130 -7.17 18.84 -1.95
CA TYR A 130 -7.34 18.13 -0.69
C TYR A 130 -6.00 17.87 -0.03
N VAL A 131 -5.97 18.07 1.29
CA VAL A 131 -4.83 17.72 2.13
C VAL A 131 -5.29 16.75 3.21
N PHE A 132 -4.50 15.70 3.40
CA PHE A 132 -4.77 14.66 4.37
C PHE A 132 -3.81 14.82 5.55
N ARG A 133 -4.37 14.95 6.76
CA ARG A 133 -3.60 15.14 8.00
C ARG A 133 -4.13 14.25 9.10
N ARG A 134 -3.24 13.66 9.89
CA ARG A 134 -3.62 12.97 11.13
C ARG A 134 -3.67 13.97 12.28
N TYR A 135 -4.36 13.60 13.35
CA TYR A 135 -4.38 14.40 14.59
C TYR A 135 -2.97 14.72 15.10
N THR A 136 -2.04 13.77 15.01
CA THR A 136 -0.64 13.98 15.41
C THR A 136 0.09 15.02 14.57
N ASP A 137 -0.31 15.23 13.32
CA ASP A 137 0.26 16.27 12.48
C ASP A 137 -0.18 17.67 12.95
N PHE A 138 -1.45 17.82 13.38
CA PHE A 138 -1.92 19.05 14.06
C PHE A 138 -1.18 19.31 15.38
N VAL A 139 -0.94 18.26 16.18
CA VAL A 139 -0.15 18.39 17.42
C VAL A 139 1.25 18.91 17.12
N ARG A 140 1.91 18.37 16.09
CA ARG A 140 3.26 18.82 15.67
C ARG A 140 3.23 20.26 15.18
N LEU A 141 2.23 20.64 14.39
CA LEU A 141 2.04 22.03 13.95
C LEU A 141 1.89 22.98 15.15
N CYS A 142 0.95 22.67 16.06
CA CYS A 142 0.70 23.47 17.26
C CYS A 142 1.95 23.58 18.14
N ASN A 143 2.78 22.53 18.22
CA ASN A 143 4.06 22.61 18.95
C ASN A 143 5.03 23.62 18.33
N ARG A 144 5.10 23.72 17.00
CA ARG A 144 5.97 24.69 16.31
C ARG A 144 5.52 26.13 16.54
N ILE A 145 4.21 26.39 16.53
CA ILE A 145 3.66 27.74 16.65
C ILE A 145 3.33 28.15 18.11
N ARG A 146 3.56 27.28 19.09
CA ARG A 146 3.15 27.48 20.50
C ARG A 146 3.67 28.77 21.11
N ASN A 147 4.90 29.16 20.78
CA ASN A 147 5.54 30.33 21.35
C ASN A 147 5.03 31.64 20.74
N SER A 148 4.62 31.62 19.47
CA SER A 148 4.14 32.79 18.74
C SER A 148 2.62 32.97 18.83
N HIS A 149 1.86 31.87 18.85
CA HIS A 149 0.38 31.89 18.82
C HIS A 149 -0.25 30.95 19.87
N PRO A 150 0.03 31.14 21.18
CA PRO A 150 -0.49 30.28 22.24
C PRO A 150 -2.03 30.23 22.29
N GLN A 151 -2.70 31.33 21.92
CA GLN A 151 -4.16 31.48 21.85
C GLN A 151 -4.81 30.62 20.75
N VAL A 152 -4.06 30.28 19.69
CA VAL A 152 -4.51 29.35 18.67
C VAL A 152 -4.30 27.92 19.16
N VAL A 153 -3.14 27.65 19.78
CA VAL A 153 -2.78 26.31 20.26
C VAL A 153 -3.73 25.78 21.36
N GLN A 154 -4.29 26.65 22.20
CA GLN A 154 -5.29 26.23 23.20
C GLN A 154 -6.58 25.65 22.60
N LEU A 155 -6.86 25.92 21.31
CA LEU A 155 -8.03 25.37 20.60
C LEU A 155 -7.81 23.93 20.14
N LEU A 156 -6.59 23.39 20.24
CA LEU A 156 -6.29 22.02 19.87
C LEU A 156 -7.10 21.04 20.75
N PRO A 157 -7.94 20.16 20.15
CA PRO A 157 -8.70 19.18 20.92
C PRO A 157 -7.78 18.26 21.70
N ARG A 158 -8.19 17.84 22.89
CA ARG A 158 -7.34 17.01 23.76
C ARG A 158 -7.12 15.60 23.18
N LYS A 159 -5.99 15.01 23.54
CA LYS A 159 -5.71 13.59 23.33
C LYS A 159 -6.72 12.74 24.11
N ARG A 160 -7.19 11.64 23.52
CA ARG A 160 -8.04 10.64 24.18
C ARG A 160 -7.13 9.52 24.68
N TRP A 161 -7.07 9.36 25.99
CA TRP A 161 -6.11 8.45 26.66
C TRP A 161 -6.74 7.17 27.20
N LEU A 162 -8.05 7.16 27.51
CA LEU A 162 -8.69 6.09 28.30
C LEU A 162 -9.95 5.49 27.63
N LYS A 163 -10.17 5.74 26.33
CA LYS A 163 -11.38 5.32 25.61
C LYS A 163 -11.07 5.02 24.14
N ASN A 164 -11.94 4.25 23.47
CA ASN A 164 -11.82 3.86 22.06
C ASN A 164 -11.59 5.08 21.15
N ASN A 165 -10.47 5.17 20.44
CA ASN A 165 -10.17 6.33 19.57
C ASN A 165 -11.02 6.41 18.29
N PHE A 166 -11.75 5.35 17.95
CA PHE A 166 -12.53 5.20 16.72
C PHE A 166 -14.04 5.33 16.93
N ASP A 167 -14.46 5.62 18.16
CA ASP A 167 -15.87 5.86 18.49
C ASP A 167 -16.40 7.08 17.68
N PRO A 168 -17.46 6.92 16.87
CA PRO A 168 -17.92 7.94 15.92
C PRO A 168 -18.26 9.28 16.55
N ILE A 169 -18.88 9.28 17.74
CA ILE A 169 -19.27 10.51 18.45
C ILE A 169 -18.04 11.36 18.76
N PHE A 170 -16.97 10.72 19.23
CA PHE A 170 -15.72 11.41 19.49
C PHE A 170 -14.99 11.86 18.22
N LEU A 171 -15.07 11.08 17.14
CA LEU A 171 -14.48 11.52 15.87
C LEU A 171 -15.18 12.77 15.36
N GLU A 172 -16.51 12.86 15.47
CA GLU A 172 -17.30 14.06 15.20
C GLU A 172 -16.89 15.24 16.10
N GLU A 173 -16.81 15.04 17.42
CA GLU A 173 -16.34 16.06 18.37
C GLU A 173 -14.92 16.55 18.02
N ARG A 174 -14.04 15.63 17.66
CA ARG A 174 -12.66 15.92 17.28
C ARG A 174 -12.61 16.69 15.95
N VAL A 175 -13.42 16.33 14.96
CA VAL A 175 -13.56 17.09 13.71
C VAL A 175 -14.01 18.52 14.01
N SER A 176 -15.04 18.70 14.83
CA SER A 176 -15.52 20.03 15.22
C SER A 176 -14.44 20.88 15.91
N GLY A 177 -13.69 20.27 16.82
CA GLY A 177 -12.61 20.96 17.52
C GLY A 177 -11.41 21.29 16.62
N LEU A 178 -11.05 20.37 15.71
CA LEU A 178 -10.02 20.62 14.70
C LEU A 178 -10.47 21.70 13.70
N GLN A 179 -11.73 21.74 13.31
CA GLN A 179 -12.27 22.80 12.45
C GLN A 179 -12.16 24.17 13.13
N THR A 180 -12.46 24.24 14.43
CA THR A 180 -12.32 25.47 15.21
C THR A 180 -10.87 25.95 15.23
N LEU A 181 -9.91 25.04 15.42
CA LEU A 181 -8.49 25.35 15.31
C LEU A 181 -8.10 25.85 13.91
N VAL A 182 -8.55 25.17 12.85
CA VAL A 182 -8.26 25.56 11.46
C VAL A 182 -8.82 26.96 11.16
N ASN A 183 -10.06 27.24 11.56
CA ASN A 183 -10.67 28.56 11.36
C ASN A 183 -9.88 29.67 12.08
N ALA A 184 -9.39 29.39 13.29
CA ALA A 184 -8.57 30.34 14.03
C ALA A 184 -7.20 30.58 13.39
N ILE A 185 -6.62 29.57 12.74
CA ILE A 185 -5.38 29.71 11.96
C ILE A 185 -5.64 30.59 10.73
N VAL A 186 -6.68 30.29 9.96
CA VAL A 186 -7.02 31.02 8.73
C VAL A 186 -7.38 32.48 9.01
N ALA A 187 -7.99 32.77 10.16
CA ALA A 187 -8.35 34.13 10.55
C ALA A 187 -7.13 35.03 10.89
N GLU A 188 -5.95 34.46 11.11
CA GLU A 188 -4.74 35.20 11.45
C GLU A 188 -3.79 35.23 10.23
N SER A 189 -3.85 36.32 9.46
CA SER A 189 -3.09 36.47 8.21
C SER A 189 -1.57 36.38 8.42
N THR A 190 -1.06 36.87 9.55
CA THR A 190 0.36 36.77 9.90
C THR A 190 0.81 35.33 10.17
N LEU A 191 -0.09 34.49 10.70
CA LEU A 191 0.14 33.07 10.90
C LEU A 191 0.05 32.30 9.59
N MET A 192 -0.94 32.61 8.73
CA MET A 192 -1.06 32.03 7.39
C MET A 192 0.18 32.29 6.51
N ALA A 193 0.88 33.40 6.74
CA ALA A 193 2.11 33.74 6.05
C ALA A 193 3.34 32.96 6.53
N THR A 194 3.28 32.18 7.62
CA THR A 194 4.44 31.41 8.10
C THR A 194 4.63 30.11 7.31
N GLN A 195 5.89 29.72 7.14
CA GLN A 195 6.25 28.51 6.40
C GLN A 195 5.60 27.26 6.99
N GLU A 196 5.51 27.16 8.32
CA GLU A 196 4.94 25.99 8.99
C GLU A 196 3.47 25.76 8.62
N ILE A 197 2.73 26.84 8.34
CA ILE A 197 1.31 26.82 7.98
C ILE A 197 1.16 26.58 6.48
N GLN A 198 1.97 27.24 5.66
CA GLN A 198 2.00 27.04 4.21
C GLN A 198 2.34 25.58 3.86
N ASP A 199 3.32 24.97 4.52
CA ASP A 199 3.67 23.55 4.35
C ASP A 199 2.54 22.63 4.83
N PHE A 200 1.92 22.98 5.97
CA PHE A 200 0.88 22.14 6.55
C PHE A 200 -0.36 22.07 5.67
N PHE A 201 -0.76 23.16 5.02
CA PHE A 201 -1.91 23.20 4.10
C PHE A 201 -1.52 23.07 2.61
N CYS A 202 -0.23 22.92 2.31
CA CYS A 202 0.29 22.84 0.95
C CYS A 202 -0.14 24.06 0.09
N LEU A 203 0.02 25.27 0.63
CA LEU A 203 -0.44 26.51 -0.05
C LEU A 203 0.42 26.91 -1.24
N ASN A 204 1.71 26.60 -1.20
CA ASN A 204 2.67 26.95 -2.28
C ASN A 204 2.92 25.81 -3.26
N GLU A 205 2.73 24.58 -2.80
CA GLU A 205 2.90 23.36 -3.60
C GLU A 205 1.62 22.53 -3.44
N PRO A 206 0.50 23.00 -4.01
CA PRO A 206 -0.75 22.26 -3.91
C PRO A 206 -0.56 20.90 -4.59
N PRO A 207 -1.01 19.80 -3.94
CA PRO A 207 -0.98 18.50 -4.59
C PRO A 207 -1.77 18.57 -5.88
N ILE A 208 -1.13 18.19 -6.98
CA ILE A 208 -1.80 18.07 -8.28
C ILE A 208 -2.84 16.96 -8.11
N TYR A 209 -4.11 17.36 -8.04
CA TYR A 209 -5.19 16.42 -8.21
C TYR A 209 -5.11 15.98 -9.67
N SER A 210 -4.61 14.78 -9.94
CA SER A 210 -4.63 14.21 -11.30
C SER A 210 -6.08 13.85 -11.64
N GLU A 211 -6.91 14.87 -11.79
CA GLU A 211 -8.20 14.79 -12.49
C GLU A 211 -7.99 14.68 -14.00
N THR A 212 -6.76 14.90 -14.50
CA THR A 212 -6.30 14.28 -15.75
C THR A 212 -6.03 12.79 -15.49
N ASN A 213 -7.11 12.09 -15.15
CA ASN A 213 -7.18 10.66 -14.90
C ASN A 213 -6.75 9.84 -16.13
N GLU A 214 -6.37 10.43 -17.26
CA GLU A 214 -6.05 9.66 -18.46
C GLU A 214 -4.78 8.82 -18.30
N GLU A 215 -3.71 9.38 -17.72
CA GLU A 215 -2.47 8.62 -17.49
C GLU A 215 -2.64 7.56 -16.40
N SER A 216 -3.31 7.89 -15.30
CA SER A 216 -3.60 6.92 -14.24
C SER A 216 -4.59 5.85 -14.70
N ARG A 217 -5.63 6.22 -15.46
CA ARG A 217 -6.62 5.27 -16.01
C ARG A 217 -5.97 4.35 -17.03
N ALA A 218 -5.10 4.86 -17.91
CA ALA A 218 -4.34 4.02 -18.83
C ALA A 218 -3.43 3.04 -18.08
N MET A 219 -2.77 3.47 -17.01
CA MET A 219 -1.98 2.56 -16.16
C MET A 219 -2.84 1.50 -15.46
N PHE A 220 -3.99 1.90 -14.88
CA PHE A 220 -4.89 0.95 -14.22
C PHE A 220 -5.53 -0.03 -15.21
N GLU A 221 -5.91 0.43 -16.40
CA GLU A 221 -6.46 -0.37 -17.48
C GLU A 221 -5.43 -1.40 -17.98
N ALA A 222 -4.17 -0.99 -18.18
CA ALA A 222 -3.08 -1.90 -18.54
C ALA A 222 -2.76 -2.93 -17.43
N LEU A 223 -2.83 -2.51 -16.15
CA LEU A 223 -2.67 -3.43 -15.02
C LEU A 223 -3.82 -4.44 -14.94
N GLU A 224 -5.06 -4.00 -15.19
CA GLU A 224 -6.24 -4.87 -15.19
C GLU A 224 -6.21 -5.87 -16.35
N GLU A 225 -5.78 -5.44 -17.54
CA GLU A 225 -5.51 -6.32 -18.68
C GLU A 225 -4.45 -7.37 -18.34
N THR A 226 -3.33 -6.94 -17.75
CA THR A 226 -2.26 -7.86 -17.31
C THR A 226 -2.77 -8.88 -16.29
N ILE A 227 -3.59 -8.45 -15.32
CA ILE A 227 -4.19 -9.35 -14.32
C ILE A 227 -5.12 -10.36 -15.00
N ASN A 228 -5.92 -9.94 -15.97
CA ASN A 228 -6.83 -10.83 -16.68
C ASN A 228 -6.07 -11.85 -17.53
N GLU A 229 -5.00 -11.44 -18.21
CA GLU A 229 -4.15 -12.34 -18.96
C GLU A 229 -3.44 -13.36 -18.05
N LEU A 230 -2.89 -12.91 -16.92
CA LEU A 230 -2.29 -13.81 -15.93
C LEU A 230 -3.31 -14.81 -15.38
N LYS A 231 -4.56 -14.40 -15.14
CA LYS A 231 -5.64 -15.31 -14.71
C LYS A 231 -5.97 -16.35 -15.79
N VAL A 232 -5.97 -15.97 -17.07
CA VAL A 232 -6.17 -16.91 -18.18
C VAL A 232 -5.02 -17.92 -18.23
N GLN A 233 -3.77 -17.44 -18.18
CA GLN A 233 -2.59 -18.29 -18.20
C GLN A 233 -2.54 -19.27 -17.01
N LEU A 234 -2.99 -18.84 -15.82
CA LEU A 234 -3.13 -19.72 -14.66
C LEU A 234 -4.13 -20.85 -14.94
N ARG A 235 -5.32 -20.54 -15.45
CA ARG A 235 -6.33 -21.56 -15.79
C ARG A 235 -5.85 -22.55 -16.84
N GLU A 236 -5.12 -22.09 -17.86
CA GLU A 236 -4.55 -22.96 -18.88
C GLU A 236 -3.48 -23.89 -18.29
N LYS A 237 -2.62 -23.36 -17.40
CA LYS A 237 -1.63 -24.19 -16.71
C LYS A 237 -2.29 -25.21 -15.78
N ASP A 238 -3.35 -24.85 -15.06
CA ASP A 238 -4.11 -25.78 -14.23
C ASP A 238 -4.71 -26.90 -15.08
N ALA A 239 -5.31 -26.59 -16.23
CA ALA A 239 -5.86 -27.60 -17.15
C ALA A 239 -4.78 -28.56 -17.70
N ILE A 240 -3.57 -28.05 -17.97
CA ILE A 240 -2.43 -28.89 -18.37
C ILE A 240 -1.98 -29.78 -17.22
N ILE A 241 -1.92 -29.25 -15.99
CA ILE A 241 -1.58 -30.02 -14.79
C ILE A 241 -2.57 -31.18 -14.61
N ASP A 242 -3.86 -30.91 -14.72
CA ASP A 242 -4.91 -31.94 -14.61
C ASP A 242 -4.73 -33.04 -15.67
N SER A 243 -4.51 -32.65 -16.94
CA SER A 243 -4.26 -33.62 -18.02
C SER A 243 -3.01 -34.46 -17.80
N LEU A 244 -1.94 -33.86 -17.27
CA LEU A 244 -0.71 -34.57 -16.95
C LEU A 244 -0.91 -35.54 -15.77
N GLN A 245 -1.70 -35.14 -14.76
CA GLN A 245 -2.06 -36.00 -13.64
C GLN A 245 -2.88 -37.21 -14.11
N ASP A 246 -3.86 -37.01 -14.98
CA ASP A 246 -4.67 -38.10 -15.56
C ASP A 246 -3.81 -39.08 -16.40
N SER A 247 -2.92 -38.54 -17.22
CA SER A 247 -2.00 -39.34 -18.03
C SER A 247 -1.03 -40.14 -17.14
N LEU A 248 -0.50 -39.51 -16.10
CA LEU A 248 0.37 -40.16 -15.11
C LEU A 248 -0.37 -41.26 -14.36
N HIS A 249 -1.62 -41.01 -13.94
CA HIS A 249 -2.45 -42.00 -13.27
C HIS A 249 -2.70 -43.20 -14.18
N THR A 250 -3.05 -42.96 -15.44
CA THR A 250 -3.25 -44.00 -16.45
C THR A 250 -1.99 -44.84 -16.66
N LYS A 251 -0.83 -44.20 -16.82
CA LYS A 251 0.45 -44.89 -16.99
C LYS A 251 0.88 -45.66 -15.75
N THR A 252 0.60 -45.14 -14.56
CA THR A 252 0.84 -45.83 -13.30
C THR A 252 0.00 -47.10 -13.22
N LEU A 253 -1.29 -47.01 -13.56
CA LEU A 253 -2.20 -48.16 -13.55
C LEU A 253 -1.79 -49.23 -14.59
N GLU A 254 -1.41 -48.82 -15.80
CA GLU A 254 -0.87 -49.71 -16.82
C GLU A 254 0.37 -50.45 -16.31
N SER A 255 1.32 -49.73 -15.71
CA SER A 255 2.54 -50.30 -15.12
C SER A 255 2.23 -51.32 -14.03
N GLU A 256 1.32 -51.00 -13.11
CA GLU A 256 0.89 -51.94 -12.07
C GLU A 256 0.24 -53.20 -12.63
N ASN A 257 -0.57 -53.07 -13.67
CA ASN A 257 -1.23 -54.21 -14.32
C ASN A 257 -0.21 -55.11 -15.03
N LEU A 258 0.76 -54.52 -15.73
CA LEU A 258 1.86 -55.25 -16.35
C LEU A 258 2.71 -55.98 -15.29
N LEU A 259 3.03 -55.32 -14.18
CA LEU A 259 3.73 -55.95 -13.05
C LEU A 259 2.95 -57.13 -12.47
N LYS A 260 1.62 -57.00 -12.31
CA LYS A 260 0.75 -58.10 -11.86
C LYS A 260 0.76 -59.27 -12.84
N ILE A 261 0.74 -59.00 -14.15
CA ILE A 261 0.78 -60.03 -15.20
C ILE A 261 2.14 -60.76 -15.15
N ILE A 262 3.25 -60.03 -15.15
CA ILE A 262 4.61 -60.60 -15.09
C ILE A 262 4.78 -61.47 -13.83
N LYS A 263 4.28 -61.00 -12.68
CA LYS A 263 4.32 -61.77 -11.42
C LYS A 263 3.49 -63.05 -11.48
N ARG A 264 2.34 -63.04 -12.16
CA ARG A 264 1.52 -64.26 -12.35
C ARG A 264 2.15 -65.24 -13.35
N SER A 265 2.72 -64.76 -14.45
CA SER A 265 3.37 -65.61 -15.46
C SER A 265 4.65 -66.29 -14.91
N THR A 266 5.40 -65.59 -14.06
CA THR A 266 6.60 -66.16 -13.40
C THR A 266 6.25 -67.25 -12.39
N MET A 267 5.11 -67.13 -11.69
CA MET A 267 4.62 -68.15 -10.74
C MET A 267 4.07 -69.42 -11.41
N ASN A 268 3.69 -69.35 -12.68
CA ASN A 268 3.17 -70.50 -13.43
C ASN A 268 4.25 -71.23 -14.27
N CYS A 269 5.52 -70.81 -14.17
CA CYS A 269 6.65 -71.40 -14.86
C CYS A 269 7.74 -71.81 -13.85
N GLN A 270 7.85 -73.12 -13.55
CA GLN A 270 8.83 -73.64 -12.57
C GLN A 270 10.31 -73.30 -12.92
N LYS A 271 10.64 -73.12 -14.19
CA LYS A 271 11.99 -72.72 -14.64
C LYS A 271 12.25 -71.23 -14.39
N CYS A 272 11.25 -70.38 -14.67
CA CYS A 272 11.30 -68.93 -14.50
C CYS A 272 11.29 -68.53 -13.02
N GLN A 273 10.58 -69.27 -12.17
CA GLN A 273 10.54 -69.07 -10.72
C GLN A 273 11.93 -69.28 -10.08
N LYS A 274 12.65 -70.34 -10.48
CA LYS A 274 14.01 -70.62 -9.99
C LYS A 274 15.05 -69.59 -10.46
N GLU A 275 14.94 -69.09 -11.70
CA GLU A 275 15.81 -68.03 -12.21
C GLU A 275 15.59 -66.69 -11.48
N CYS A 276 14.34 -66.34 -11.18
CA CYS A 276 14.00 -65.11 -10.44
C CYS A 276 14.50 -65.16 -8.98
N GLU A 277 14.39 -66.31 -8.32
CA GLU A 277 14.95 -66.53 -6.97
C GLU A 277 16.49 -66.46 -6.95
N ASN A 278 17.16 -66.94 -8.01
CA ASN A 278 18.61 -66.84 -8.14
C ASN A 278 19.08 -65.40 -8.37
N PHE A 279 18.39 -64.62 -9.22
CA PHE A 279 18.71 -63.19 -9.41
C PHE A 279 18.59 -62.39 -8.11
N THR A 280 17.58 -62.68 -7.29
CA THR A 280 17.35 -61.99 -6.01
C THR A 280 18.43 -62.31 -4.96
N LYS A 281 19.12 -63.45 -5.08
CA LYS A 281 20.27 -63.83 -4.22
C LYS A 281 21.60 -63.22 -4.66
N VAL A 282 21.72 -62.78 -5.90
CA VAL A 282 22.94 -62.17 -6.47
C VAL A 282 22.98 -60.64 -6.25
N ILE A 283 21.83 -60.03 -5.98
CA ILE A 283 21.69 -58.58 -5.71
C ILE A 283 21.81 -58.24 -4.21
N LYS A 284 21.90 -59.25 -3.32
CA LYS A 284 22.32 -59.11 -1.92
C LYS A 284 23.80 -59.39 -1.77
#